data_AF-A0A931E9G8-F1
#
_entry.id   AF-A0A931E9G8-F1
#
_cell.length_a   1.000
_cell.length_b   1.000
_cell.length_c   1.000
_cell.angle_alpha   90.00
_cell.angle_beta   90.00
_cell.angle_gamma   90.00
#
_symmetry.space_group_name_H-M   'P 1'
#
loop_
_entity.id
_entity.type
_entity.pdbx_description
1 polymer ?
#
loop_
_entity_poly.entity_id
_entity_poly.type
_entity_poly.pdbx_seq_one_letter_code
_entity_poly.pdbx_strand_id
1 'polypeptide(L)'
;MSPTEEQIGIVIVDHGSRRHEANRRHELFVEEWRQRGGFRMVVPAHMELAEPSIAMAFDACVAGGCTTVVIAPYFLWPGSHWDRDLPDLAAEASGRHPGVRYLVAAPLGPHPLLADIVEQRVEHCLAHSAGNAPECDVCVGTGRCRLR
;
A
#
# COMPACT_ATOMS: atom_id res chain seq x y z
N MET A 1 25.39 -4.16 10.40
CA MET A 1 25.12 -2.84 9.79
C MET A 1 23.70 -2.85 9.23
N SER A 2 22.96 -1.77 9.40
CA SER A 2 21.65 -1.58 8.76
C SER A 2 21.83 -1.42 7.24
N PRO A 3 20.91 -1.94 6.41
CA PRO A 3 20.97 -1.75 4.96
C PRO A 3 20.82 -0.26 4.60
N THR A 4 21.45 0.17 3.50
CA THR A 4 21.22 1.50 2.93
C THR A 4 19.89 1.54 2.17
N GLU A 5 19.34 2.73 1.95
CA GLU A 5 18.09 2.92 1.18
C GLU A 5 18.17 2.33 -0.24
N GLU A 6 19.36 2.30 -0.85
CA GLU A 6 19.60 1.70 -2.16
C GLU A 6 19.58 0.16 -2.16
N GLN A 7 19.77 -0.45 -0.98
CA GLN A 7 19.75 -1.90 -0.79
C GLN A 7 18.36 -2.42 -0.40
N ILE A 8 17.41 -1.51 -0.16
CA ILE A 8 16.07 -1.81 0.34
C ILE A 8 15.06 -1.70 -0.80
N GLY A 9 14.31 -2.78 -1.01
CA GLY A 9 13.08 -2.79 -1.81
C GLY A 9 11.85 -2.71 -0.90
N ILE A 10 10.89 -1.86 -1.24
CA ILE A 10 9.60 -1.77 -0.54
C ILE A 10 8.51 -2.37 -1.42
N VAL A 11 7.78 -3.32 -0.88
CA VAL A 11 6.58 -3.89 -1.50
C VAL A 11 5.37 -3.39 -0.73
N ILE A 12 4.54 -2.53 -1.32
CA ILE A 12 3.29 -2.10 -0.69
C ILE A 12 2.16 -3.06 -1.06
N VAL A 13 1.58 -3.70 -0.05
CA VAL A 13 0.60 -4.77 -0.23
C VAL A 13 -0.79 -4.34 0.23
N ASP A 14 -1.79 -4.41 -0.66
CA ASP A 14 -3.20 -4.43 -0.27
C ASP A 14 -3.79 -5.85 -0.45
N HIS A 15 -5.09 -6.06 -0.20
CA HIS A 15 -5.72 -7.37 -0.41
C HIS A 15 -5.87 -7.75 -1.89
N GLY A 16 -5.81 -6.77 -2.78
CA GLY A 16 -6.31 -6.84 -4.14
C GLY A 16 -7.83 -6.71 -4.21
N SER A 17 -8.33 -6.50 -5.42
CA SER A 17 -9.75 -6.40 -5.72
C SER A 17 -10.07 -7.06 -7.05
N ARG A 18 -11.26 -7.65 -7.14
CA ARG A 18 -11.81 -8.10 -8.42
C ARG A 18 -12.12 -6.95 -9.37
N ARG A 19 -12.18 -5.71 -8.87
CA ARG A 19 -12.36 -4.50 -9.66
C ARG A 19 -11.00 -3.94 -10.07
N HIS A 20 -10.63 -4.09 -11.34
CA HIS A 20 -9.36 -3.57 -11.88
C HIS A 20 -9.11 -2.09 -11.56
N GLU A 21 -10.16 -1.26 -11.56
CA GLU A 21 -10.04 0.16 -11.21
C GLU A 21 -9.53 0.37 -9.77
N ALA A 22 -9.90 -0.49 -8.83
CA ALA A 22 -9.42 -0.38 -7.45
C ALA A 22 -7.93 -0.73 -7.35
N ASN A 23 -7.49 -1.80 -8.02
CA ASN A 23 -6.07 -2.18 -8.08
C ASN A 23 -5.23 -1.07 -8.72
N ARG A 24 -5.73 -0.47 -9.80
CA ARG A 24 -5.05 0.65 -10.48
C ARG A 24 -4.86 1.86 -9.56
N ARG A 25 -5.80 2.15 -8.66
CA ARG A 25 -5.65 3.25 -7.69
C ARG A 25 -4.51 2.96 -6.70
N HIS A 26 -4.37 1.72 -6.27
CA HIS A 26 -3.24 1.28 -5.45
C HIS A 26 -1.91 1.45 -6.20
N GLU A 27 -1.82 0.95 -7.43
CA GLU A 27 -0.63 1.11 -8.29
C GLU A 27 -0.24 2.59 -8.47
N LEU A 28 -1.21 3.46 -8.73
CA LEU A 28 -0.98 4.90 -8.87
C LEU A 28 -0.48 5.54 -7.57
N PHE A 29 -1.04 5.16 -6.42
CA PHE A 29 -0.56 5.63 -5.12
C PHE A 29 0.89 5.20 -4.87
N VAL A 30 1.24 3.95 -5.19
CA VAL A 30 2.61 3.45 -5.04
C VAL A 30 3.58 4.20 -5.94
N GLU A 31 3.20 4.45 -7.20
CA GLU A 31 4.01 5.22 -8.14
C GLU A 31 4.19 6.67 -7.68
N GLU A 32 3.14 7.31 -7.16
CA GLU A 32 3.23 8.66 -6.60
C GLU A 32 4.20 8.70 -5.40
N TRP A 33 4.11 7.74 -4.49
CA TRP A 33 5.03 7.68 -3.36
C TRP A 33 6.48 7.45 -3.81
N ARG A 34 6.69 6.58 -4.78
CA ARG A 34 8.01 6.35 -5.38
C ARG A 34 8.61 7.65 -5.93
N GLN A 35 7.81 8.49 -6.58
CA GLN A 35 8.25 9.77 -7.14
C GLN A 35 8.61 10.81 -6.07
N ARG A 36 8.07 10.71 -4.85
CA ARG A 36 8.45 11.59 -3.72
C ARG A 36 9.87 11.33 -3.20
N GLY A 37 10.47 10.18 -3.55
CA GLY A 37 11.85 9.82 -3.20
C GLY A 37 12.00 9.14 -1.83
N GLY A 38 13.22 8.75 -1.49
CA GLY A 38 13.60 8.10 -0.21
C GLY A 38 13.94 6.61 -0.33
N PHE A 39 13.25 5.86 -1.19
CA PHE A 39 13.63 4.48 -1.53
C PHE A 39 13.72 4.32 -3.03
N ARG A 40 14.79 3.68 -3.50
CA ARG A 40 15.04 3.47 -4.94
C ARG A 40 14.01 2.52 -5.58
N MET A 41 13.61 1.50 -4.82
CA MET A 41 12.75 0.43 -5.31
C MET A 41 11.48 0.35 -4.45
N VAL A 42 10.37 0.82 -5.01
CA VAL A 42 9.04 0.75 -4.39
C VAL A 42 8.10 0.15 -5.44
N VAL A 43 7.43 -0.95 -5.10
CA VAL A 43 6.55 -1.69 -6.01
C VAL A 43 5.22 -2.05 -5.36
N PRO A 44 4.11 -2.06 -6.12
CA PRO A 44 2.83 -2.54 -5.62
C PRO A 44 2.82 -4.07 -5.58
N ALA A 45 2.01 -4.62 -4.69
CA ALA A 45 1.56 -6.01 -4.75
C ALA A 45 0.16 -6.15 -4.17
N HIS A 46 -0.48 -7.27 -4.51
CA HIS A 46 -1.78 -7.67 -4.01
C HIS A 46 -1.65 -9.04 -3.36
N MET A 47 -2.40 -9.23 -2.27
CA MET A 47 -2.30 -10.43 -1.45
C MET A 47 -2.94 -11.65 -2.13
N GLU A 48 -4.15 -11.51 -2.70
CA GLU A 48 -4.91 -12.68 -3.19
C GLU A 48 -5.68 -12.44 -4.50
N LEU A 49 -6.23 -11.24 -4.69
CA LEU A 49 -7.29 -11.01 -5.69
C LEU A 49 -6.83 -10.39 -7.00
N ALA A 50 -5.54 -10.09 -7.12
CA ALA A 50 -4.97 -9.41 -8.29
C ALA A 50 -3.47 -9.68 -8.41
N GLU A 51 -2.90 -9.28 -9.53
CA GLU A 51 -1.46 -9.25 -9.78
C GLU A 51 -0.98 -7.80 -9.87
N PRO A 52 0.28 -7.51 -9.52
CA PRO A 52 1.35 -8.44 -9.14
C PRO A 52 1.16 -9.06 -7.73
N SER A 53 1.54 -10.32 -7.57
CA SER A 53 1.57 -10.97 -6.25
C SER A 53 2.77 -10.51 -5.41
N ILE A 54 2.74 -10.77 -4.10
CA ILE A 54 3.87 -10.49 -3.20
C ILE A 54 5.16 -11.17 -3.71
N ALA A 55 5.04 -12.42 -4.17
CA ALA A 55 6.13 -13.20 -4.74
C ALA A 55 6.75 -12.49 -5.97
N MET A 56 5.92 -12.02 -6.91
CA MET A 56 6.38 -11.32 -8.11
C MET A 56 7.05 -9.97 -7.77
N ALA A 57 6.47 -9.23 -6.82
CA ALA A 57 7.03 -7.96 -6.38
C ALA A 57 8.37 -8.15 -5.64
N PHE A 58 8.49 -9.19 -4.82
CA PHE A 58 9.75 -9.58 -4.19
C PHE A 58 10.82 -9.91 -5.23
N ASP A 59 10.48 -10.71 -6.25
CA ASP A 59 11.39 -11.05 -7.36
C ASP A 59 11.89 -9.79 -8.08
N ALA A 60 10.99 -8.83 -8.32
CA ALA A 60 11.34 -7.56 -8.92
C ALA A 60 12.33 -6.77 -8.06
N CYS A 61 12.13 -6.69 -6.74
CA CYS A 61 13.07 -6.05 -5.83
C CYS A 61 14.47 -6.68 -5.89
N VAL A 62 14.54 -8.02 -5.88
CA VAL A 62 15.82 -8.75 -5.96
C VAL A 62 16.50 -8.54 -7.30
N ALA A 63 15.75 -8.61 -8.41
CA ALA A 63 16.27 -8.31 -9.74
C ALA A 63 16.79 -6.86 -9.87
N GLY A 64 16.20 -5.94 -9.09
CA GLY A 64 16.66 -4.56 -8.94
C GLY A 64 17.92 -4.38 -8.08
N GLY A 65 18.48 -5.45 -7.52
CA GLY A 65 19.69 -5.43 -6.69
C GLY A 65 19.42 -5.25 -5.18
N CYS A 66 18.17 -5.32 -4.74
CA CYS A 66 17.85 -5.19 -3.32
C CYS A 66 18.32 -6.42 -2.55
N THR A 67 18.98 -6.21 -1.42
CA THR A 67 19.42 -7.29 -0.50
C THR A 67 18.54 -7.38 0.74
N THR A 68 17.63 -6.42 0.90
CA THR A 68 16.60 -6.41 1.95
C THR A 68 15.26 -6.01 1.33
N VAL A 69 14.18 -6.73 1.61
CA VAL A 69 12.83 -6.41 1.12
C VAL A 69 11.89 -6.16 2.30
N VAL A 70 11.21 -5.02 2.30
CA VAL A 70 10.21 -4.67 3.31
C VAL A 70 8.83 -4.84 2.70
N ILE A 71 8.04 -5.72 3.29
CA ILE A 71 6.63 -5.94 2.96
C ILE A 71 5.81 -4.97 3.82
N ALA A 72 5.29 -3.92 3.20
CA ALA A 72 4.55 -2.85 3.84
C ALA A 72 3.04 -3.03 3.61
N PRO A 73 2.27 -3.51 4.61
CA PRO A 73 0.83 -3.66 4.47
C PRO A 73 0.12 -2.31 4.40
N TYR A 74 -0.68 -2.10 3.36
CA TYR A 74 -1.63 -0.99 3.22
C TYR A 74 -2.97 -1.34 3.87
N PHE A 75 -2.90 -1.72 5.15
CA PHE A 75 -4.05 -2.12 5.98
C PHE A 75 -4.24 -1.13 7.12
N LEU A 76 -5.50 -0.84 7.48
CA LEU A 76 -5.80 0.08 8.59
C LEU A 76 -5.58 -0.56 9.97
N TRP A 77 -5.84 -1.85 10.12
CA TRP A 77 -5.84 -2.51 11.43
C TRP A 77 -5.04 -3.81 11.40
N PRO A 78 -4.42 -4.22 12.53
CA PRO A 78 -3.94 -5.58 12.70
C PRO A 78 -5.09 -6.60 12.56
N GLY A 79 -4.76 -7.80 12.09
CA GLY A 79 -5.70 -8.90 11.92
C GLY A 79 -5.01 -10.11 11.29
N SER A 80 -5.76 -11.20 11.06
CA SER A 80 -5.21 -12.48 10.61
C SER A 80 -4.32 -12.39 9.36
N HIS A 81 -4.66 -11.51 8.43
CA HIS A 81 -3.87 -11.27 7.22
C HIS A 81 -2.48 -10.70 7.51
N TRP A 82 -2.37 -9.84 8.52
CA TRP A 82 -1.08 -9.30 8.96
C TRP A 82 -0.36 -10.25 9.92
N ASP A 83 -1.07 -10.86 10.86
CA ASP A 83 -0.48 -11.70 11.91
C ASP A 83 0.09 -13.03 11.38
N ARG A 84 -0.50 -13.57 10.32
CA ARG A 84 -0.18 -14.91 9.81
C ARG A 84 0.14 -14.92 8.33
N ASP A 85 -0.80 -14.47 7.51
CA ASP A 85 -0.74 -14.74 6.06
C ASP A 85 0.39 -13.96 5.37
N LEU A 86 0.58 -12.67 5.69
CA LEU A 86 1.68 -11.87 5.14
C LEU A 86 3.08 -12.41 5.52
N PRO A 87 3.35 -12.75 6.79
CA PRO A 87 4.58 -13.44 7.17
C PRO A 87 4.84 -14.72 6.36
N ASP A 88 3.82 -15.57 6.19
CA ASP A 88 3.95 -16.83 5.44
C ASP A 88 4.28 -16.57 3.95
N LEU A 89 3.55 -15.65 3.31
CA LEU A 89 3.78 -15.26 1.91
C LEU A 89 5.17 -14.62 1.72
N ALA A 90 5.61 -13.79 2.67
CA ALA A 90 6.94 -13.18 2.64
C ALA A 90 8.05 -14.23 2.81
N ALA A 91 7.85 -15.20 3.70
CA ALA A 91 8.79 -16.30 3.92
C ALA A 91 8.91 -17.19 2.68
N GLU A 92 7.80 -17.53 2.02
CA GLU A 92 7.79 -18.28 0.77
C GLU A 92 8.54 -17.53 -0.34
N ALA A 93 8.25 -16.24 -0.52
CA ALA A 93 8.92 -15.40 -1.50
C ALA A 93 10.44 -15.31 -1.23
N SER A 94 10.83 -15.10 0.03
CA SER A 94 12.23 -15.05 0.45
C SER A 94 12.95 -16.39 0.28
N GLY A 95 12.26 -17.52 0.45
CA GLY A 95 12.84 -18.86 0.28
C GLY A 95 13.41 -19.11 -1.11
N ARG A 96 12.94 -18.36 -2.12
CA ARG A 96 13.45 -18.40 -3.51
C ARG A 96 14.75 -17.61 -3.71
N HIS A 97 15.15 -16.78 -2.74
CA HIS A 97 16.29 -15.86 -2.84
C HIS A 97 17.25 -15.98 -1.64
N PRO A 98 18.12 -17.02 -1.61
CA PRO A 98 19.09 -17.18 -0.53
C PRO A 98 19.97 -15.94 -0.35
N GLY A 99 20.06 -15.43 0.88
CA GLY A 99 20.88 -14.26 1.22
C GLY A 99 20.15 -12.92 1.15
N VAL A 100 18.92 -12.87 0.63
CA VAL A 100 18.06 -11.69 0.73
C VAL A 100 17.29 -11.74 2.05
N ARG A 101 17.32 -10.65 2.81
CA ARG A 101 16.58 -10.53 4.08
C ARG A 101 15.22 -9.91 3.82
N TYR A 102 14.26 -10.14 4.71
CA TYR A 102 12.98 -9.46 4.65
C TYR A 102 12.47 -9.00 6.01
N LEU A 103 11.52 -8.06 5.98
CA LEU A 103 10.80 -7.55 7.14
C LEU A 103 9.33 -7.35 6.73
N VAL A 104 8.39 -7.82 7.55
CA VAL A 104 6.99 -7.41 7.45
C VAL A 104 6.77 -6.22 8.37
N ALA A 105 6.39 -5.08 7.83
CA ALA A 105 6.14 -3.87 8.60
C ALA A 105 4.78 -3.91 9.31
N ALA A 106 4.58 -2.99 10.25
CA ALA A 106 3.28 -2.80 10.89
C ALA A 106 2.24 -2.26 9.87
N PRO A 107 0.94 -2.59 10.05
CA PRO A 107 -0.13 -1.90 9.34
C PRO A 107 -0.18 -0.42 9.73
N LEU A 108 -0.94 0.39 8.99
CA LEU A 108 -1.10 1.81 9.26
C LEU A 108 -1.59 2.06 10.70
N GLY A 109 -2.48 1.21 11.20
CA GLY A 109 -2.95 1.26 12.59
C GLY A 109 -3.67 2.57 12.94
N PRO A 110 -3.82 2.89 14.23
CA PRO A 110 -4.37 4.17 14.69
C PRO A 110 -3.34 5.30 14.63
N HIS A 111 -2.66 5.48 13.49
CA HIS A 111 -1.67 6.54 13.34
C HIS A 111 -2.33 7.93 13.41
N PRO A 112 -1.78 8.92 14.16
CA PRO A 112 -2.40 10.24 14.32
C PRO A 112 -2.79 10.92 13.00
N LEU A 113 -1.94 10.83 11.97
CA LEU A 113 -2.22 11.40 10.63
C LEU A 113 -3.48 10.82 9.95
N LEU A 114 -3.94 9.62 10.34
CA LEU A 114 -5.21 9.10 9.81
C LEU A 114 -6.41 9.84 10.37
N ALA A 115 -6.33 10.35 11.60
CA ALA A 115 -7.38 11.21 12.15
C ALA A 115 -7.49 12.50 11.33
N ASP A 116 -6.35 13.12 10.99
CA ASP A 116 -6.31 14.32 10.14
C ASP A 116 -6.90 14.05 8.74
N ILE A 117 -6.59 12.89 8.15
CA ILE A 117 -7.17 12.49 6.85
C ILE A 117 -8.69 12.31 6.96
N VAL A 118 -9.17 11.67 8.03
CA VAL A 118 -10.61 11.49 8.25
C VAL A 118 -11.30 12.84 8.42
N GLU A 119 -10.73 13.74 9.22
CA GLU A 119 -11.23 15.10 9.42
C GLU A 119 -11.34 15.85 8.09
N GLN A 120 -10.25 15.89 7.31
CA GLN A 120 -10.23 16.52 5.99
C GLN A 120 -11.29 15.95 5.04
N ARG A 121 -11.51 14.62 5.06
CA ARG A 121 -12.54 13.98 4.23
C ARG A 121 -13.95 14.34 4.67
N VAL A 122 -14.21 14.39 5.98
CA VAL A 122 -15.51 14.79 6.54
C VAL A 122 -15.80 16.25 6.20
N GLU A 123 -14.87 17.16 6.51
CA GLU A 123 -15.02 18.59 6.25
C GLU A 123 -15.27 18.88 4.78
N HIS A 124 -14.47 18.27 3.89
CA HIS A 124 -14.63 18.46 2.45
C HIS A 124 -15.99 17.96 1.95
N CYS A 125 -16.44 16.79 2.41
CA CYS A 125 -17.74 16.25 2.01
C CYS A 125 -18.91 17.10 2.53
N LEU A 126 -18.81 17.65 3.74
CA LEU A 126 -19.80 18.59 4.28
C LEU A 126 -19.82 19.90 3.50
N ALA A 127 -18.64 20.45 3.17
CA ALA A 127 -18.53 21.66 2.35
C ALA A 127 -19.14 21.45 0.95
N HIS A 128 -18.87 20.31 0.32
CA HIS A 128 -19.49 19.97 -0.97
C HIS A 128 -21.00 19.85 -0.86
N SER A 129 -21.51 19.14 0.16
CA SER A 129 -22.95 19.00 0.37
C SER A 129 -23.65 20.34 0.65
N ALA A 130 -22.93 21.35 1.12
CA ALA A 130 -23.42 22.72 1.31
C ALA A 130 -23.27 23.61 0.06
N GLY A 131 -22.71 23.10 -1.04
CA GLY A 131 -22.46 23.86 -2.26
C GLY A 131 -21.20 24.73 -2.24
N ASN A 132 -20.32 24.54 -1.25
CA ASN A 132 -19.13 25.38 -1.02
C ASN A 132 -17.83 24.76 -1.54
N ALA A 133 -17.87 23.53 -2.07
CA ALA A 133 -16.71 22.83 -2.63
C ALA A 133 -17.13 21.92 -3.80
N PRO A 134 -16.21 21.56 -4.72
CA PRO A 134 -16.46 20.52 -5.72
C PRO A 134 -16.60 19.13 -5.08
N GLU A 135 -17.07 18.14 -5.85
CA GLU A 135 -17.10 16.75 -5.38
C GLU A 135 -15.66 16.23 -5.24
N CYS A 136 -15.36 15.49 -4.18
CA CYS A 136 -14.00 14.97 -3.97
C CYS A 136 -13.66 13.85 -4.96
N ASP A 137 -12.35 13.64 -5.16
CA ASP A 137 -11.75 12.59 -5.99
C ASP A 137 -12.29 11.17 -5.72
N VAL A 138 -12.69 10.87 -4.49
CA VAL A 138 -13.23 9.56 -4.12
C VAL A 138 -14.72 9.43 -4.43
N CYS A 139 -15.47 10.53 -4.30
CA CYS A 139 -16.92 10.52 -4.51
C CYS A 139 -17.33 10.84 -5.95
N VAL A 140 -16.44 11.43 -6.75
CA VAL A 140 -16.74 11.90 -8.10
C VAL A 140 -17.55 10.88 -8.92
N GLY A 141 -18.74 11.28 -9.36
CA GLY A 141 -19.61 10.45 -10.19
C GLY A 141 -20.35 9.33 -9.46
N THR A 142 -20.18 9.20 -8.14
CA THR A 142 -20.92 8.22 -7.32
C THR A 142 -22.23 8.77 -6.78
N GLY A 143 -22.37 10.10 -6.71
CA GLY A 143 -23.51 10.77 -6.08
C GLY A 143 -23.63 10.52 -4.58
N ARG A 144 -22.53 10.09 -3.93
CA ARG A 144 -22.50 9.74 -2.50
C ARG A 144 -22.11 10.91 -1.60
N CYS A 145 -21.49 11.95 -2.14
CA CYS A 145 -21.11 13.15 -1.39
C CYS A 145 -22.32 14.08 -1.19
N ARG A 146 -23.34 13.62 -0.46
CA ARG A 146 -24.55 14.41 -0.22
C ARG A 146 -25.20 14.03 1.10
N LEU A 147 -25.73 15.02 1.80
CA LEU A 147 -26.70 14.80 2.87
C LEU A 147 -27.98 14.19 2.29
N ARG A 148 -28.63 13.31 3.06
CA ARG A 148 -29.86 12.61 2.69
C ARG A 148 -30.99 13.02 3.61
#